data_AF-A0A9E2LRH4-F1
#
_entry.id   AF-A0A9E2LRH4-F1
#
_cell.length_a   1.000
_cell.length_b   1.000
_cell.length_c   1.000
_cell.angle_alpha   90.00
_cell.angle_beta   90.00
_cell.angle_gamma   90.00
#
_symmetry.space_group_name_H-M   'P 1'
#
loop_
_entity.id
_entity.type
_entity.pdbx_description
1 polymer ?
#
loop_
_entity_poly.entity_id
_entity_poly.type
_entity_poly.pdbx_seq_one_letter_code
_entity_poly.pdbx_strand_id
1 'polypeptide(L)'
;MRTSIVVISCVLLSANAALAQDCKDGLAAYATEDYPKAVTIFQPLAAKGDDCAQYQLGEMYMQGKGVPQDKARALELFKKAAAQGNQKAKLMAGFLERK
;
A
#
# COMPACT_ATOMS: atom_id res chain seq x y z
N MET A 1 12.04 39.46 -24.41
CA MET A 1 12.41 39.31 -22.98
C MET A 1 11.26 39.83 -22.12
N ARG A 2 10.41 38.92 -21.61
CA ARG A 2 9.42 39.21 -20.56
C ARG A 2 9.43 38.01 -19.62
N THR A 3 10.32 38.11 -18.64
CA THR A 3 10.46 37.26 -17.47
C THR A 3 9.08 37.01 -16.83
N SER A 4 8.60 35.77 -16.84
CA SER A 4 8.61 34.89 -15.66
C SER A 4 8.16 35.58 -14.36
N ILE A 5 6.89 35.96 -14.27
CA ILE A 5 6.21 36.29 -13.01
C ILE A 5 4.83 35.64 -13.04
N VAL A 6 4.82 34.31 -12.93
CA VAL A 6 3.70 33.56 -12.35
C VAL A 6 4.33 32.59 -11.36
N VAL A 7 4.88 33.19 -10.31
CA VAL A 7 5.06 32.57 -9.01
C VAL A 7 3.64 32.46 -8.43
N ILE A 8 2.89 31.43 -8.87
CA ILE A 8 1.61 31.04 -8.25
C ILE A 8 1.88 29.71 -7.54
N SER A 9 2.10 29.83 -6.23
CA SER A 9 1.92 28.82 -5.19
C SER A 9 1.78 27.36 -5.63
N CYS A 10 2.90 26.67 -5.83
CA CYS A 10 2.97 25.24 -5.51
C CYS A 10 4.41 24.79 -5.25
N VAL A 11 5.20 25.65 -4.61
CA VAL A 11 6.47 25.26 -4.00
C VAL A 11 6.27 25.59 -2.52
N LEU A 12 6.42 24.57 -1.64
CA LEU A 12 6.28 24.61 -0.17
C LEU A 12 4.98 24.06 0.47
N LEU A 13 4.52 22.86 0.07
CA LEU A 13 3.81 21.97 1.01
C LEU A 13 4.03 20.48 0.76
N SER A 14 5.27 20.02 0.88
CA SER A 14 5.53 18.66 1.37
C SER A 14 6.77 18.71 2.25
N ALA A 15 6.61 19.41 3.36
CA ALA A 15 7.53 19.34 4.49
C ALA A 15 7.71 17.87 4.87
N ASN A 16 8.97 17.46 5.01
CA ASN A 16 9.47 16.48 5.95
C ASN A 16 8.48 15.40 6.42
N ALA A 17 8.38 14.33 5.65
CA ALA A 17 8.49 13.00 6.23
C ALA A 17 9.05 12.08 5.15
N ALA A 18 10.09 11.32 5.48
CA ALA A 18 10.63 10.25 4.64
C ALA A 18 9.62 9.09 4.54
N LEU A 19 8.43 9.39 4.03
CA LEU A 19 7.32 8.45 3.87
C LEU A 19 7.56 7.76 2.54
N ALA A 20 7.76 6.46 2.60
CA ALA A 20 7.78 5.59 1.43
C ALA A 20 6.78 6.06 0.37
N GLN A 21 7.32 6.44 -0.78
CA GLN A 21 6.52 6.98 -1.87
C GLN A 21 5.92 5.85 -2.70
N ASP A 22 6.56 4.68 -2.70
CA ASP A 22 6.24 3.57 -3.58
C ASP A 22 6.07 2.25 -2.84
N CYS A 23 5.31 1.32 -3.44
CA CYS A 23 5.15 -0.05 -2.93
C CYS A 23 6.51 -0.78 -2.76
N LYS A 24 7.53 -0.38 -3.54
CA LYS A 24 8.87 -0.98 -3.50
C LYS A 24 9.58 -0.77 -2.15
N ASP A 25 9.37 0.37 -1.50
CA ASP A 25 9.97 0.66 -0.20
C ASP A 25 9.34 -0.22 0.89
N GLY A 26 8.03 -0.42 0.82
CA GLY A 26 7.31 -1.34 1.71
C GLY A 26 7.75 -2.78 1.50
N LEU A 27 7.99 -3.17 0.25
CA LEU A 27 8.53 -4.48 -0.10
C LEU A 27 9.95 -4.70 0.42
N ALA A 28 10.80 -3.68 0.38
CA ALA A 28 12.14 -3.74 0.95
C ALA A 28 12.08 -3.94 2.47
N ALA A 29 11.23 -3.19 3.17
CA ALA A 29 11.01 -3.37 4.61
C ALA A 29 10.45 -4.77 4.94
N TYR A 30 9.52 -5.28 4.13
CA TYR A 30 8.98 -6.62 4.28
C TYR A 30 10.04 -7.71 4.06
N ALA A 31 10.94 -7.53 3.08
CA ALA A 31 12.02 -8.46 2.79
C ALA A 31 13.09 -8.51 3.89
N THR A 32 13.27 -7.41 4.64
CA THR A 32 14.13 -7.36 5.82
C THR A 32 13.41 -7.78 7.11
N GLU A 33 12.21 -8.36 7.00
CA GLU A 33 11.34 -8.76 8.12
C GLU A 33 10.96 -7.61 9.08
N ASP A 34 11.13 -6.37 8.64
CA ASP A 34 10.68 -5.17 9.38
C ASP A 34 9.19 -4.96 9.08
N TYR A 35 8.37 -5.87 9.60
CA TYR A 35 6.94 -5.87 9.37
C TYR A 35 6.26 -4.59 9.89
N PRO A 36 6.57 -4.04 11.08
CA PRO A 36 5.97 -2.78 11.53
C PRO A 36 6.23 -1.64 10.55
N LYS A 37 7.44 -1.52 10.01
CA LYS A 37 7.77 -0.53 8.99
C LYS A 37 7.07 -0.81 7.66
N ALA A 38 6.96 -2.06 7.24
CA ALA A 38 6.19 -2.41 6.04
C ALA A 38 4.71 -2.01 6.17
N VAL A 39 4.09 -2.22 7.35
CA VAL A 39 2.70 -1.80 7.61
C VAL A 39 2.55 -0.28 7.49
N THR A 40 3.46 0.49 8.10
CA THR A 40 3.37 1.96 8.11
C THR A 40 3.53 2.55 6.72
N ILE A 41 4.19 1.82 5.81
CA ILE A 41 4.33 2.15 4.40
C ILE A 41 3.09 1.73 3.60
N PHE A 42 2.65 0.48 3.72
CA PHE A 42 1.56 -0.04 2.91
C PHE A 42 0.20 0.54 3.29
N GLN A 43 -0.06 0.86 4.55
CA GLN A 43 -1.35 1.42 4.98
C GLN A 43 -1.77 2.69 4.21
N PRO A 44 -0.96 3.76 4.15
CA PRO A 44 -1.33 4.97 3.41
C PRO A 44 -1.40 4.72 1.90
N LEU A 45 -0.54 3.87 1.33
CA LEU A 45 -0.56 3.55 -0.10
C LEU A 45 -1.84 2.77 -0.46
N ALA A 46 -2.20 1.77 0.34
CA ALA A 46 -3.42 0.99 0.15
C ALA A 46 -4.68 1.87 0.26
N ALA A 47 -4.67 2.84 1.19
CA ALA A 47 -5.73 3.84 1.33
C ALA A 47 -5.85 4.78 0.12
N LYS A 48 -4.73 5.10 -0.54
CA LYS A 48 -4.69 5.86 -1.80
C LYS A 48 -5.11 5.05 -3.02
N GLY A 49 -5.33 3.75 -2.87
CA GLY A 49 -5.75 2.89 -3.97
C GLY A 49 -4.63 2.10 -4.62
N ASP A 50 -3.39 2.14 -4.14
CA ASP A 50 -2.29 1.37 -4.76
C ASP A 50 -2.56 -0.14 -4.66
N ASP A 51 -2.70 -0.81 -5.80
CA ASP A 51 -3.08 -2.24 -5.87
C ASP A 51 -2.01 -3.16 -5.27
N CYS A 52 -0.73 -2.78 -5.43
CA CYS A 52 0.40 -3.48 -4.86
C CYS A 52 0.37 -3.41 -3.33
N ALA A 53 0.18 -2.23 -2.75
CA ALA A 53 0.08 -2.04 -1.32
C ALA A 53 -1.18 -2.69 -0.73
N GLN A 54 -2.31 -2.64 -1.43
CA GLN A 54 -3.53 -3.36 -1.03
C GLN A 54 -3.27 -4.87 -0.98
N TYR A 55 -2.64 -5.43 -2.01
CA TYR A 55 -2.27 -6.84 -2.02
C TYR A 55 -1.31 -7.18 -0.87
N GLN A 56 -0.23 -6.41 -0.68
CA GLN A 56 0.76 -6.72 0.36
C GLN A 56 0.21 -6.56 1.77
N LEU A 57 -0.55 -5.50 2.03
CA LEU A 57 -1.21 -5.33 3.32
C LEU A 57 -2.24 -6.44 3.57
N GLY A 58 -2.92 -6.91 2.52
CA GLY A 58 -3.79 -8.08 2.58
C GLY A 58 -3.04 -9.35 3.00
N GLU A 59 -1.87 -9.62 2.41
CA GLU A 59 -1.01 -10.74 2.82
C GLU A 59 -0.56 -10.61 4.29
N MET A 60 -0.22 -9.39 4.72
CA MET A 60 0.19 -9.13 6.10
C MET A 60 -0.94 -9.42 7.10
N TYR A 61 -2.18 -9.00 6.81
CA TYR A 61 -3.35 -9.36 7.62
C TYR A 61 -3.67 -10.86 7.56
N MET A 62 -3.45 -11.52 6.42
CA MET A 62 -3.66 -12.97 6.30
C MET A 62 -2.69 -13.78 7.17
N GLN A 63 -1.43 -13.31 7.28
CA GLN A 63 -0.35 -13.99 8.00
C GLN A 63 -0.14 -13.46 9.43
N GLY A 64 -0.76 -12.35 9.81
CA GLY A 64 -0.52 -11.70 11.11
C GLY A 64 0.86 -11.05 11.22
N LYS A 65 1.43 -10.56 10.11
CA LYS A 65 2.77 -9.96 10.06
C LYS A 65 2.70 -8.46 10.30
N GLY A 66 3.22 -7.98 11.42
CA GLY A 66 3.20 -6.55 11.79
C GLY A 66 1.81 -5.99 12.13
N VAL A 67 0.74 -6.76 11.90
CA VAL A 67 -0.64 -6.50 12.28
C VAL A 67 -1.26 -7.77 12.86
N PRO A 68 -2.29 -7.67 13.73
CA PRO A 68 -3.08 -8.84 14.12
C PRO A 68 -3.67 -9.54 12.90
N GLN A 69 -3.70 -10.88 12.93
CA GLN A 69 -4.27 -11.65 11.84
C GLN A 69 -5.77 -11.36 11.69
N ASP A 70 -6.17 -10.93 10.49
CA ASP A 70 -7.55 -10.62 10.17
C ASP A 70 -7.85 -11.00 8.71
N LYS A 71 -8.44 -12.18 8.54
CA LYS A 71 -8.78 -12.70 7.21
C LYS A 71 -9.87 -11.91 6.52
N ALA A 72 -10.76 -11.26 7.27
CA ALA A 72 -11.84 -10.46 6.69
C ALA A 72 -11.27 -9.18 6.07
N ARG A 73 -10.40 -8.47 6.82
CA ARG A 73 -9.66 -7.31 6.27
C ARG A 73 -8.76 -7.69 5.10
N ALA A 74 -8.08 -8.84 5.18
CA ALA A 74 -7.28 -9.35 4.08
C ALA A 74 -8.12 -9.54 2.81
N LEU A 75 -9.29 -10.18 2.93
CA LEU A 75 -10.20 -10.39 1.82
C LEU A 75 -10.68 -9.07 1.20
N GLU A 76 -11.03 -8.07 2.00
CA GLU A 76 -11.43 -6.75 1.48
C GLU A 76 -10.31 -6.07 0.69
N LEU A 77 -9.08 -6.10 1.20
CA LEU A 77 -7.92 -5.55 0.53
C LEU A 77 -7.62 -6.29 -0.78
N PHE A 78 -7.69 -7.62 -0.78
CA PHE A 78 -7.52 -8.41 -2.00
C PHE A 78 -8.61 -8.13 -3.03
N LYS A 79 -9.86 -7.94 -2.61
CA LYS A 79 -10.96 -7.56 -3.52
C LYS A 79 -10.69 -6.20 -4.17
N LYS A 80 -10.21 -5.22 -3.41
CA LYS A 80 -9.84 -3.90 -3.94
C LYS A 80 -8.70 -3.99 -4.96
N ALA A 81 -7.63 -4.74 -4.65
CA ALA A 81 -6.53 -4.93 -5.59
C ALA A 81 -6.97 -5.73 -6.84
N ALA A 82 -7.80 -6.76 -6.67
CA ALA A 82 -8.35 -7.55 -7.77
C ALA A 82 -9.22 -6.72 -8.72
N ALA A 83 -10.00 -5.77 -8.19
CA ALA A 83 -10.79 -4.84 -8.99
C ALA A 83 -9.94 -3.93 -9.89
N GLN A 84 -8.66 -3.75 -9.55
CA GLN A 84 -7.68 -2.99 -10.33
C GLN A 84 -6.87 -3.86 -11.31
N GLY A 85 -7.22 -5.15 -11.43
CA GLY A 85 -6.54 -6.09 -12.33
C GLY A 85 -5.38 -6.85 -11.68
N ASN A 86 -5.16 -6.73 -10.37
CA ASN A 86 -4.13 -7.51 -9.68
C ASN A 86 -4.53 -9.00 -9.63
N GLN A 87 -3.95 -9.79 -10.53
CA GLN A 87 -4.29 -11.21 -10.67
C GLN A 87 -3.92 -12.03 -9.43
N LYS A 88 -2.84 -11.68 -8.72
CA LYS A 88 -2.48 -12.35 -7.46
C LYS A 88 -3.53 -12.11 -6.39
N ALA A 89 -3.99 -10.87 -6.26
CA ALA A 89 -5.06 -10.52 -5.33
C ALA A 89 -6.36 -11.27 -5.67
N LYS A 90 -6.71 -11.41 -6.95
CA LYS A 90 -7.88 -12.18 -7.39
C LYS A 90 -7.80 -13.64 -6.95
N LEU A 91 -6.63 -14.28 -7.08
CA LEU A 91 -6.40 -15.64 -6.64
C LEU A 91 -6.52 -15.77 -5.10
N MET A 92 -5.94 -14.83 -4.36
CA MET A 92 -5.99 -14.83 -2.89
C MET A 92 -7.40 -14.57 -2.34
N ALA A 93 -8.14 -13.62 -2.95
CA ALA A 93 -9.53 -13.40 -2.61
C ALA A 93 -10.36 -14.68 -2.84
N GLY A 94 -10.21 -15.31 -4.01
CA GLY A 94 -10.91 -16.56 -4.31
C GLY A 94 -10.50 -17.72 -3.39
N PHE A 95 -9.26 -17.75 -2.90
CA PHE A 95 -8.83 -18.74 -1.90
C PHE A 95 -9.52 -18.53 -0.55
N LEU A 96 -9.65 -17.28 -0.11
CA LEU A 96 -10.32 -16.94 1.16
C LEU A 96 -11.83 -17.12 1.11
N GLU A 97 -12.48 -16.91 -0.05
CA GLU A 97 -13.92 -17.09 -0.20
C GLU A 97 -14.37 -18.56 -0.22
N ARG A 98 -13.46 -19.47 -0.53
CA ARG A 98 -13.73 -20.92 -0.59
C ARG A 98 -13.43 -21.66 0.72
N LYS A 99 -13.06 -20.94 1.78
CA LYS A 99 -12.54 -21.51 3.02
C LYS A 99 -13.42 -21.13 4.21
#